data_AF-A0A7C9DFC9-F1
#
_entry.id   AF-A0A7C9DFC9-F1
#
_cell.length_a   1.000
_cell.length_b   1.000
_cell.length_c   1.000
_cell.angle_alpha   90.00
_cell.angle_beta   90.00
_cell.angle_gamma   90.00
#
_symmetry.space_group_name_H-M   'P 1'
#
loop_
_entity.id
_entity.type
_entity.pdbx_description
1 polymer ?
#
loop_
_entity_poly.entity_id
_entity_poly.type
_entity_poly.pdbx_seq_one_letter_code
_entity_poly.pdbx_strand_id
1 'polypeptide(L)'
;ELLARSLFFFSALSFFILLHGIRASSAQSFFPFFFMEANNANAEFLNPSHDLFLHPSDNPNNILVNELLNGRNYATWKKSMEIALIAKNKLGFVLGSTPQPETEPQQNQWNRCDKMVISWILHAVEKRISDSILFSNSSKQIWLDLEQRFGQSDG
;
A
#
# COMPACT_ATOMS: atom_id res chain seq x y z
N GLU A 1 3.74 8.62 23.54
CA GLU A 1 3.88 9.09 22.14
C GLU A 1 2.91 10.20 21.74
N LEU A 2 1.59 10.09 22.00
CA LEU A 2 0.61 11.16 21.73
C LEU A 2 0.90 12.48 22.49
N LEU A 3 1.31 12.39 23.76
CA LEU A 3 1.71 13.55 24.56
C LEU A 3 3.00 14.21 24.05
N ALA A 4 3.95 13.43 23.52
CA ALA A 4 5.19 13.95 22.97
C ALA A 4 4.96 14.72 21.66
N ARG A 5 4.05 14.21 20.80
CA ARG A 5 3.61 14.88 19.57
C ARG A 5 2.85 16.18 19.87
N SER A 6 2.02 16.18 20.92
CA SER A 6 1.33 17.38 21.42
C SER A 6 2.33 18.45 21.89
N LEU A 7 3.32 18.08 22.71
CA LEU A 7 4.31 19.03 23.22
C LEU A 7 5.22 19.61 22.12
N PHE A 8 5.58 18.80 21.13
CA PHE A 8 6.33 19.26 19.95
C PHE A 8 5.52 20.23 19.09
N PHE A 9 4.20 20.01 19.02
CA PHE A 9 3.28 20.91 18.31
C PHE A 9 3.16 22.27 19.01
N PHE A 10 3.09 22.27 20.35
CA PHE A 10 3.08 23.52 21.13
C PHE A 10 4.39 24.29 21.02
N SER A 11 5.55 23.62 20.95
CA SER A 11 6.84 24.31 20.77
C SER A 11 7.00 24.89 19.36
N ALA A 12 6.63 24.14 18.32
CA ALA A 12 6.70 24.59 16.93
C ALA A 12 5.72 25.73 16.63
N LEU A 13 4.50 25.65 17.17
CA LEU A 13 3.50 26.72 17.04
C LEU A 13 3.95 28.00 17.76
N SER A 14 4.57 27.86 18.94
CA SER A 14 5.10 29.00 19.69
C SER A 14 6.28 29.67 18.96
N PHE A 15 7.14 28.88 18.31
CA PHE A 15 8.26 29.39 17.51
C PHE A 15 7.79 30.11 16.23
N PHE A 16 6.76 29.60 15.57
CA PHE A 16 6.16 30.20 14.38
C PHE A 16 5.45 31.54 14.70
N ILE A 17 4.78 31.62 15.84
CA ILE A 17 4.14 32.85 16.34
C ILE A 17 5.19 33.93 16.67
N LEU A 18 6.34 33.53 17.25
CA LEU A 18 7.45 34.43 17.59
C LEU A 18 8.19 34.97 16.36
N LEU A 19 8.40 34.15 15.31
CA LEU A 19 9.09 34.55 14.09
C LEU A 19 8.29 35.53 13.22
N HIS A 20 6.96 35.43 13.23
CA HIS A 20 6.10 36.22 12.34
C HIS A 20 5.33 37.36 13.05
N GLY A 21 5.55 37.57 14.36
CA GLY A 21 4.92 38.67 15.10
C GLY A 21 3.39 38.60 15.10
N ILE A 22 2.82 37.39 14.97
CA ILE A 22 1.38 37.19 14.81
C ILE A 22 0.72 37.29 16.18
N ARG A 23 -0.22 38.22 16.35
CA ARG A 23 -1.01 38.36 17.59
C ARG A 23 -1.79 37.06 17.81
N ALA A 24 -1.71 36.46 19.00
CA ALA A 24 -2.31 35.14 19.32
C ALA A 24 -3.81 35.01 18.95
N SER A 25 -4.53 36.12 18.79
CA SER A 25 -5.94 36.18 18.36
C SER A 25 -6.18 35.80 16.89
N SER A 26 -5.18 35.82 16.00
CA SER A 26 -5.33 35.36 14.61
C SER A 26 -4.90 33.91 14.39
N ALA A 27 -4.25 33.27 15.37
CA ALA A 27 -3.86 31.86 15.29
C ALA A 27 -5.06 30.91 15.20
N GLN A 28 -6.22 31.29 15.75
CA GLN A 28 -7.48 30.53 15.65
C GLN A 28 -7.98 30.33 14.21
N SER A 29 -7.56 31.18 13.27
CA SER A 29 -7.93 31.05 11.84
C SER A 29 -7.10 30.02 11.07
N PHE A 30 -5.96 29.59 11.62
CA PHE A 30 -5.08 28.59 11.01
C PHE A 30 -5.32 27.16 11.52
N PHE A 31 -5.94 27.00 12.70
CA PHE A 31 -6.34 25.70 13.24
C PHE A 31 -7.29 24.90 12.32
N PRO A 32 -8.32 25.51 11.67
CA PRO A 32 -9.18 24.80 10.74
C PRO A 32 -8.45 24.33 9.48
N PHE A 33 -7.47 25.09 9.02
CA PHE A 33 -6.75 24.80 7.78
C PHE A 33 -5.90 23.53 7.90
N PHE A 34 -5.14 23.41 8.99
CA PHE A 34 -4.35 22.20 9.29
C PHE A 34 -5.22 20.97 9.59
N PHE A 35 -6.35 21.12 10.28
CA PHE A 35 -7.30 20.03 10.51
C PHE A 35 -8.03 19.59 9.23
N MET A 36 -8.30 20.51 8.31
CA MET A 36 -8.93 20.21 7.03
C MET A 36 -7.98 19.43 6.11
N GLU A 37 -6.70 19.76 6.10
CA GLU A 37 -5.68 19.09 5.29
C GLU A 37 -5.47 17.62 5.73
N ALA A 38 -5.43 17.35 7.04
CA ALA A 38 -5.34 15.98 7.57
C ALA A 38 -6.62 15.16 7.33
N ASN A 39 -7.80 15.79 7.34
CA ASN A 39 -9.06 15.14 6.99
C ASN A 39 -9.13 14.82 5.49
N ASN A 40 -8.55 15.67 4.63
CA ASN A 40 -8.58 15.49 3.18
C ASN A 40 -7.74 14.27 2.74
N ALA A 41 -6.54 14.10 3.29
CA ALA A 41 -5.68 12.95 2.98
C ALA A 41 -6.34 11.60 3.34
N ASN A 42 -7.08 11.53 4.45
CA ASN A 42 -7.82 10.31 4.82
C ASN A 42 -9.06 10.09 3.95
N ALA A 43 -9.67 11.16 3.44
CA ALA A 43 -10.82 11.08 2.55
C ALA A 43 -10.44 10.52 1.17
N GLU A 44 -9.21 10.77 0.69
CA GLU A 44 -8.72 10.21 -0.57
C GLU A 44 -8.65 8.67 -0.55
N PHE A 45 -8.26 8.06 0.58
CA PHE A 45 -8.22 6.60 0.70
C PHE A 45 -9.59 5.94 0.79
N LEU A 46 -10.67 6.69 0.93
CA LEU A 46 -12.04 6.17 0.92
C LEU A 46 -12.63 6.12 -0.49
N ASN A 47 -11.95 6.72 -1.47
CA ASN A 47 -12.36 6.66 -2.86
C ASN A 47 -12.12 5.24 -3.42
N PRO A 48 -13.16 4.50 -3.86
CA PRO A 48 -13.00 3.15 -4.40
C PRO A 48 -12.08 3.07 -5.63
N SER A 49 -11.88 4.17 -6.34
CA SER A 49 -10.97 4.25 -7.49
C SER A 49 -9.51 4.48 -7.10
N HIS A 50 -9.21 4.72 -5.82
CA HIS A 50 -7.85 4.97 -5.35
C HIS A 50 -7.07 3.64 -5.22
N ASP A 51 -5.81 3.60 -5.67
CA ASP A 51 -4.98 2.38 -5.64
C ASP A 51 -4.75 1.82 -4.22
N LEU A 52 -4.63 2.71 -3.24
CA LEU A 52 -4.52 2.41 -1.81
C LEU A 52 -5.85 2.12 -1.11
N PHE A 53 -6.98 2.14 -1.80
CA PHE A 53 -8.27 1.74 -1.22
C PHE A 53 -8.28 0.21 -1.00
N LEU A 54 -8.69 -0.22 0.20
CA LEU A 54 -8.96 -1.63 0.51
C LEU A 54 -10.46 -1.80 0.65
N HIS A 55 -11.05 -2.66 -0.19
CA HIS A 55 -12.47 -2.92 -0.12
C HIS A 55 -12.77 -3.71 1.18
N PRO A 56 -13.87 -3.44 1.91
CA PRO A 56 -14.20 -4.19 3.13
C PRO A 56 -14.36 -5.71 2.93
N SER A 57 -14.61 -6.15 1.69
CA SER A 57 -14.68 -7.57 1.32
C SER A 57 -13.33 -8.19 0.92
N ASP A 58 -12.25 -7.41 0.88
CA ASP A 58 -10.92 -7.92 0.60
C ASP A 58 -10.41 -8.69 1.80
N ASN A 59 -10.12 -9.97 1.58
CA ASN A 59 -9.66 -10.89 2.59
C ASN A 59 -8.32 -11.47 2.13
N PRO A 60 -7.29 -11.53 3.00
CA PRO A 60 -6.00 -12.15 2.67
C PRO A 60 -6.11 -13.58 2.14
N ASN A 61 -7.12 -14.34 2.56
CA ASN A 61 -7.33 -15.74 2.17
C ASN A 61 -8.13 -15.92 0.87
N ASN A 62 -8.46 -14.84 0.14
CA ASN A 62 -9.18 -14.95 -1.12
C ASN A 62 -8.35 -15.70 -2.17
N ILE A 63 -8.93 -16.75 -2.74
CA ILE A 63 -8.37 -17.48 -3.88
C ILE A 63 -8.67 -16.67 -5.14
N LEU A 64 -7.63 -16.06 -5.73
CA LEU A 64 -7.78 -15.20 -6.91
C LEU A 64 -7.70 -15.96 -8.24
N VAL A 65 -7.02 -17.10 -8.26
CA VAL A 65 -6.81 -17.93 -9.44
C VAL A 65 -7.10 -19.39 -9.10
N ASN A 66 -7.67 -20.13 -10.05
CA ASN A 66 -8.04 -21.53 -9.83
C ASN A 66 -6.85 -22.48 -9.90
N GLU A 67 -5.88 -22.19 -10.77
CA GLU A 67 -4.67 -22.98 -10.92
C GLU A 67 -3.49 -22.31 -10.19
N LEU A 68 -2.88 -23.05 -9.26
CA LEU A 68 -1.69 -22.58 -8.56
C LEU A 68 -0.48 -22.60 -9.50
N LEU A 69 0.43 -21.66 -9.32
CA LEU A 69 1.73 -21.69 -10.00
C LEU A 69 2.49 -22.96 -9.58
N ASN A 70 2.84 -23.79 -10.55
CA ASN A 70 3.56 -25.06 -10.36
C ASN A 70 4.94 -25.07 -11.05
N GLY A 71 5.36 -23.93 -11.58
CA GLY A 71 6.62 -23.72 -12.28
C GLY A 71 6.64 -24.16 -13.74
N ARG A 72 5.54 -24.69 -14.29
CA ARG A 72 5.37 -25.01 -15.72
C ARG A 72 4.22 -24.27 -16.40
N ASN A 73 3.39 -23.57 -15.61
CA ASN A 73 2.20 -22.87 -16.09
C ASN A 73 2.31 -21.35 -15.89
N TYR A 74 3.53 -20.80 -15.91
CA TYR A 74 3.76 -19.43 -15.51
C TYR A 74 3.04 -18.43 -16.40
N ALA A 75 3.04 -18.60 -17.72
CA ALA A 75 2.36 -17.69 -18.65
C ALA A 75 0.85 -17.61 -18.37
N THR A 76 0.19 -18.76 -18.20
CA THR A 76 -1.24 -18.85 -17.89
C THR A 76 -1.55 -18.31 -16.49
N TRP A 77 -0.72 -18.66 -15.51
CA TRP A 77 -0.85 -18.17 -14.14
C TRP A 77 -0.68 -16.66 -14.06
N LYS A 78 0.38 -16.12 -14.68
CA LYS A 78 0.69 -14.68 -14.74
C LYS A 78 -0.51 -13.94 -15.32
N LYS A 79 -1.05 -14.41 -16.44
CA LYS A 79 -2.20 -13.76 -17.08
C LYS A 79 -3.45 -13.77 -16.19
N SER A 80 -3.73 -14.90 -15.54
CA SER A 80 -4.86 -15.03 -14.62
C SER A 80 -4.72 -14.12 -13.41
N MET A 81 -3.51 -14.04 -12.85
CA MET A 81 -3.21 -13.20 -11.69
C MET A 81 -3.26 -11.70 -12.04
N GLU A 82 -2.75 -11.31 -13.21
CA GLU A 82 -2.89 -9.94 -13.72
C GLU A 82 -4.37 -9.52 -13.82
N ILE A 83 -5.23 -10.38 -14.40
CA ILE A 83 -6.67 -10.11 -14.53
C ILE A 83 -7.30 -9.92 -13.14
N ALA A 84 -7.01 -10.80 -12.18
CA ALA A 84 -7.55 -10.70 -10.83
C ALA A 84 -7.08 -9.43 -10.11
N LEU A 85 -5.80 -9.06 -10.24
CA LEU A 85 -5.25 -7.85 -9.63
C LEU A 85 -5.77 -6.57 -10.29
N ILE A 86 -6.02 -6.56 -11.60
CA ILE A 86 -6.70 -5.46 -12.29
C ILE A 86 -8.11 -5.28 -11.72
N ALA A 87 -8.88 -6.36 -11.59
CA ALA A 87 -10.23 -6.31 -11.02
C ALA A 87 -10.27 -5.78 -9.58
N LYS A 88 -9.18 -5.94 -8.83
CA LYS A 88 -9.00 -5.41 -7.46
C LYS A 88 -8.39 -4.01 -7.40
N ASN A 89 -8.00 -3.42 -8.53
CA ASN A 89 -7.18 -2.22 -8.61
C ASN A 89 -5.87 -2.34 -7.78
N LYS A 90 -5.13 -3.44 -7.98
CA LYS A 90 -3.90 -3.75 -7.23
C LYS A 90 -2.72 -4.17 -8.12
N LEU A 91 -2.89 -4.16 -9.45
CA LEU A 91 -1.82 -4.51 -10.39
C LEU A 91 -0.59 -3.61 -10.23
N GLY A 92 -0.78 -2.34 -9.89
CA GLY A 92 0.31 -1.38 -9.74
C GLY A 92 1.32 -1.71 -8.63
N PHE A 93 0.94 -2.54 -7.65
CA PHE A 93 1.85 -3.02 -6.60
C PHE A 93 2.89 -3.99 -7.14
N VAL A 94 2.48 -4.95 -7.97
CA VAL A 94 3.40 -5.96 -8.53
C VAL A 94 4.26 -5.39 -9.66
N LEU A 95 3.74 -4.44 -10.43
CA LEU A 95 4.49 -3.73 -11.48
C LEU A 95 5.35 -2.59 -10.93
N GLY A 96 5.02 -2.10 -9.73
CA GLY A 96 5.69 -0.96 -9.09
C GLY A 96 5.30 0.41 -9.66
N SER A 97 4.16 0.50 -10.35
CA SER A 97 3.57 1.80 -10.75
C SER A 97 2.86 2.51 -9.59
N THR A 98 2.60 1.80 -8.49
CA THR A 98 2.12 2.37 -7.21
C THR A 98 3.30 2.41 -6.24
N PRO A 99 4.15 3.45 -6.26
CA PRO A 99 5.35 3.51 -5.42
C PRO A 99 4.99 3.64 -3.93
N GLN A 100 5.88 3.15 -3.07
CA GLN A 100 5.74 3.30 -1.63
C GLN A 100 5.85 4.79 -1.25
N PRO A 101 4.87 5.35 -0.51
CA PRO A 101 4.93 6.71 0.00
C PRO A 101 6.03 6.89 1.06
N GLU A 102 6.60 8.09 1.12
CA GLU A 102 7.63 8.46 2.10
C GLU A 102 7.04 8.96 3.43
N THR A 103 5.76 9.34 3.42
CA THR A 103 5.10 9.97 4.56
C THR A 103 3.91 9.16 5.07
N GLU A 104 3.69 9.25 6.38
CA GLU A 104 2.49 8.75 7.02
C GLU A 104 1.34 9.77 6.90
N PRO A 105 0.08 9.34 6.72
CA PRO A 105 -0.48 7.98 6.84
C PRO A 105 -0.46 7.10 5.58
N GLN A 106 -0.07 7.66 4.42
CA GLN A 106 -0.09 6.98 3.12
C GLN A 106 0.78 5.72 3.15
N GLN A 107 1.94 5.78 3.79
CA GLN A 107 2.87 4.66 3.90
C GLN A 107 2.23 3.45 4.61
N ASN A 108 1.56 3.66 5.75
CA ASN A 108 0.83 2.59 6.44
C ASN A 108 -0.26 1.97 5.58
N GLN A 109 -1.02 2.79 4.84
CA GLN A 109 -2.08 2.29 3.97
C GLN A 109 -1.51 1.50 2.77
N TRP A 110 -0.41 1.98 2.18
CA TRP A 110 0.33 1.26 1.14
C TRP A 110 0.84 -0.08 1.66
N ASN A 111 1.41 -0.12 2.86
CA ASN A 111 1.89 -1.36 3.48
C ASN A 111 0.77 -2.39 3.63
N ARG A 112 -0.42 -1.98 4.08
CA ARG A 112 -1.58 -2.88 4.19
C ARG A 112 -1.99 -3.44 2.83
N CYS A 113 -2.02 -2.61 1.79
CA CYS A 113 -2.33 -3.04 0.44
C CYS A 113 -1.27 -4.02 -0.10
N ASP A 114 0.02 -3.71 0.06
CA ASP A 114 1.10 -4.58 -0.36
C ASP A 114 1.03 -5.95 0.34
N LYS A 115 0.77 -5.98 1.66
CA LYS A 115 0.60 -7.26 2.39
C LYS A 115 -0.62 -8.05 1.96
N MET A 116 -1.71 -7.38 1.59
CA MET A 116 -2.87 -8.04 0.99
C MET A 116 -2.50 -8.73 -0.34
N VAL A 117 -1.77 -8.04 -1.20
CA VAL A 117 -1.30 -8.59 -2.49
C VAL A 117 -0.33 -9.75 -2.27
N ILE A 118 0.60 -9.65 -1.32
CA ILE A 118 1.50 -10.76 -0.95
C ILE A 118 0.69 -11.98 -0.51
N SER A 119 -0.30 -11.82 0.37
CA SER A 119 -1.16 -12.93 0.80
C SER A 119 -1.86 -13.60 -0.38
N TRP A 120 -2.44 -12.82 -1.30
CA TRP A 120 -3.06 -13.39 -2.49
C TRP A 120 -2.08 -14.14 -3.39
N ILE A 121 -0.85 -13.64 -3.56
CA ILE A 121 0.18 -14.37 -4.32
C ILE A 121 0.56 -15.66 -3.60
N LEU A 122 0.76 -15.65 -2.27
CA LEU A 122 1.08 -16.85 -1.50
C LEU A 122 -0.01 -17.92 -1.60
N HIS A 123 -1.29 -17.51 -1.67
CA HIS A 123 -2.42 -18.41 -1.90
C HIS A 123 -2.59 -18.84 -3.37
N ALA A 124 -1.89 -18.20 -4.30
CA ALA A 124 -1.94 -18.48 -5.74
C ALA A 124 -0.75 -19.34 -6.24
N VAL A 125 0.14 -19.79 -5.36
CA VAL A 125 1.29 -20.61 -5.74
C VAL A 125 1.31 -21.93 -4.97
N GLU A 126 1.96 -22.96 -5.51
CA GLU A 126 2.18 -24.20 -4.77
C GLU A 126 3.04 -23.96 -3.51
N LYS A 127 2.82 -24.77 -2.46
CA LYS A 127 3.50 -24.62 -1.17
C LYS A 127 5.03 -24.51 -1.27
N ARG A 128 5.66 -25.32 -2.14
CA ARG A 128 7.11 -25.28 -2.34
C ARG A 128 7.61 -23.92 -2.88
N ILE A 129 6.78 -23.24 -3.67
CA ILE A 129 7.08 -21.91 -4.20
C ILE A 129 6.79 -20.86 -3.13
N SER A 130 5.66 -20.97 -2.41
CA SER A 130 5.30 -20.03 -1.34
C SER A 130 6.39 -19.97 -0.25
N ASP A 131 6.93 -21.12 0.14
CA ASP A 131 8.00 -21.21 1.15
C ASP A 131 9.27 -20.44 0.73
N SER A 132 9.52 -20.34 -0.58
CA SER A 132 10.69 -19.65 -1.14
C SER A 132 10.54 -18.13 -1.27
N ILE A 133 9.31 -17.62 -1.23
CA ILE A 133 8.98 -16.19 -1.41
C ILE A 133 8.38 -15.56 -0.15
N LEU A 134 8.16 -16.35 0.91
CA LEU A 134 7.48 -15.95 2.14
C LEU A 134 8.14 -14.74 2.84
N PHE A 135 9.46 -14.64 2.75
CA PHE A 135 10.25 -13.59 3.42
C PHE A 135 10.56 -12.38 2.53
N SER A 136 9.97 -12.29 1.34
CA SER A 136 10.15 -11.13 0.46
C SER A 136 9.51 -9.88 1.05
N ASN A 137 10.15 -8.72 0.84
CA ASN A 137 9.73 -7.47 1.50
C ASN A 137 8.54 -6.79 0.82
N SER A 138 8.31 -7.05 -0.47
CA SER A 138 7.20 -6.49 -1.24
C SER A 138 6.65 -7.43 -2.28
N SER A 139 5.38 -7.23 -2.65
CA SER A 139 4.72 -7.95 -3.74
C SER A 139 5.46 -7.80 -5.08
N LYS A 140 6.03 -6.62 -5.36
CA LYS A 140 6.90 -6.39 -6.52
C LYS A 140 8.12 -7.31 -6.55
N GLN A 141 8.81 -7.46 -5.42
CA GLN A 141 9.98 -8.36 -5.34
C GLN A 141 9.60 -9.80 -5.61
N ILE A 142 8.48 -10.26 -5.03
CA ILE A 142 7.93 -11.58 -5.30
C ILE A 142 7.64 -11.75 -6.80
N TRP A 143 6.96 -10.78 -7.41
CA TRP A 143 6.58 -10.83 -8.82
C TRP A 143 7.79 -10.98 -9.74
N LEU A 144 8.83 -10.17 -9.52
CA LEU A 144 10.08 -10.23 -10.29
C LEU A 144 10.83 -11.55 -10.09
N ASP A 145 10.85 -12.07 -8.86
CA ASP A 145 11.50 -13.35 -8.56
C ASP A 145 10.77 -14.53 -9.26
N LEU A 146 9.44 -14.54 -9.24
CA LEU A 146 8.65 -15.53 -9.97
C LEU A 146 8.86 -15.42 -11.49
N GLU A 147 8.91 -14.20 -12.03
CA GLU A 147 9.20 -13.94 -13.44
C GLU A 147 10.59 -14.42 -13.85
N GLN A 148 11.61 -14.15 -13.03
CA GLN A 148 12.97 -14.59 -13.29
C GLN A 148 13.07 -16.13 -13.28
N ARG A 149 12.37 -16.80 -12.36
CA ARG A 149 12.47 -18.26 -12.19
C ARG A 149 11.68 -19.04 -13.23
N PHE A 150 10.50 -18.56 -13.62
CA PHE A 150 9.54 -19.33 -14.42
C PHE A 150 9.12 -18.62 -15.72
N GLY A 151 9.54 -17.37 -15.95
CA GLY A 151 9.19 -16.62 -17.16
C GLY A 151 9.85 -17.14 -18.44
N GLN A 152 10.94 -17.90 -18.33
CA GLN A 152 11.69 -18.41 -19.49
C GLN A 152 11.35 -19.87 -19.83
N SER A 153 10.61 -20.59 -18.99
CA SER A 153 10.30 -22.01 -19.20
C SER A 153 9.14 -22.27 -20.16
N ASP A 154 8.40 -21.23 -20.54
CA ASP A 154 7.20 -21.32 -21.40
C ASP A 154 7.48 -20.86 -22.85
N GLY A 155 8.73 -21.02 -23.31
CA GLY A 155 9.18 -20.72 -24.67
C GLY A 155 9.37 -21.96 -25.54
#